data_AF-A0A126D7E9-F1
#
_entry.id   AF-A0A126D7E9-F1
#
_cell.length_a   1.000
_cell.length_b   1.000
_cell.length_c   1.000
_cell.angle_alpha   90.00
_cell.angle_beta   90.00
_cell.angle_gamma   90.00
#
_symmetry.space_group_name_H-M   'P 1'
#
loop_
_entity.id
_entity.type
_entity.pdbx_description
1 polymer ?
#
loop_
_entity_poly.entity_id
_entity_poly.type
_entity_poly.pdbx_seq_one_letter_code
_entity_poly.pdbx_strand_id
1 'polypeptide(L)'
;AFICYCQSDIEFVHEMIRQLEQTVYRLKLCVFDRDVLPGTCVWTVTSELIEMRCKRMVAVISDEYLDSEACDFQTKFALSLCPGAQKKRLIPVLYKPMKKPFPSILRFLTVCDYTRPCTQSWFWTRLARALSLP
;
A
#
# COMPACT_ATOMS: atom_id res chain seq x y z
N ALA A 1 3.05 -6.70 -5.72
CA ALA A 1 2.58 -5.31 -5.52
C ALA A 1 3.57 -4.58 -4.63
N PHE A 2 3.68 -3.26 -4.74
CA PHE A 2 4.53 -2.45 -3.89
C PHE A 2 3.76 -1.94 -2.67
N ILE A 3 4.39 -1.86 -1.50
CA ILE A 3 3.79 -1.27 -0.31
C ILE A 3 4.58 -0.01 0.07
N CYS A 4 3.91 1.13 0.05
CA CYS A 4 4.41 2.42 0.51
C CYS A 4 3.84 2.68 1.91
N TYR A 5 4.71 2.89 2.88
CA TYR A 5 4.35 3.09 4.29
C TYR A 5 5.41 3.94 4.99
N CYS A 6 5.07 4.54 6.13
CA CYS A 6 6.03 5.21 6.99
C CYS A 6 6.63 4.20 7.99
N GLN A 7 7.87 4.38 8.44
CA GLN A 7 8.54 3.42 9.35
C GLN A 7 7.73 3.14 10.62
N SER A 8 7.00 4.14 11.11
CA SER A 8 6.11 4.03 12.27
C SER A 8 4.96 3.02 12.09
N ASP A 9 4.63 2.67 10.84
CA ASP A 9 3.53 1.76 10.49
C ASP A 9 4.03 0.34 10.16
N ILE A 10 5.32 0.04 10.40
CA ILE A 10 5.96 -1.22 9.98
C ILE A 10 5.32 -2.47 10.59
N GLU A 11 4.88 -2.41 11.85
CA GLU A 11 4.23 -3.53 12.52
C GLU A 11 2.95 -3.97 11.80
N PHE A 12 2.15 -3.00 11.35
CA PHE A 12 0.96 -3.28 10.55
C PHE A 12 1.34 -3.85 9.18
N VAL A 13 2.41 -3.36 8.57
CA VAL A 13 2.88 -3.87 7.27
C VAL A 13 3.36 -5.32 7.38
N HIS A 14 4.03 -5.69 8.47
CA HIS A 14 4.42 -7.08 8.73
C HIS A 14 3.20 -7.99 8.81
N GLU A 15 2.18 -7.59 9.58
CA GLU A 15 0.93 -8.34 9.68
C GLU A 15 0.23 -8.42 8.32
N MET A 16 0.17 -7.32 7.58
CA MET A 16 -0.41 -7.28 6.24
C MET A 16 0.29 -8.25 5.28
N ILE A 17 1.61 -8.29 5.26
CA ILE A 17 2.35 -9.21 4.39
C ILE A 17 2.04 -10.65 4.79
N ARG A 18 2.15 -10.98 6.08
CA ARG A 18 1.87 -12.32 6.59
C ARG A 18 0.47 -12.79 6.22
N GLN A 19 -0.54 -11.94 6.42
CA GLN A 19 -1.93 -12.26 6.10
C GLN A 19 -2.14 -12.42 4.59
N LEU A 20 -1.57 -11.52 3.77
CA LEU A 20 -1.72 -11.55 2.32
C LEU A 20 -0.99 -12.74 1.67
N GLU A 21 0.17 -13.14 2.19
CA GLU A 21 0.91 -14.32 1.71
C GLU A 21 0.18 -15.64 2.02
N GLN A 22 -0.56 -15.69 3.13
CA GLN A 22 -1.41 -16.83 3.50
C GLN A 22 -2.69 -16.92 2.65
N THR A 23 -3.04 -15.88 1.89
CA THR A 23 -4.21 -15.94 1.01
C THR A 23 -3.99 -16.84 -0.21
N VAL A 24 -5.09 -17.31 -0.78
CA VAL A 24 -5.13 -18.20 -1.95
C VAL A 24 -4.43 -17.61 -3.19
N TYR A 25 -4.20 -16.30 -3.22
CA TYR A 25 -3.65 -15.58 -4.36
C TYR A 25 -2.11 -15.64 -4.47
N ARG A 26 -1.40 -16.15 -3.45
CA ARG A 26 0.09 -16.29 -3.43
C ARG A 26 0.81 -15.04 -3.93
N LEU A 27 0.39 -13.88 -3.43
CA LEU A 27 0.87 -12.58 -3.91
C LEU A 27 2.34 -12.39 -3.57
N LYS A 28 3.13 -11.94 -4.55
CA LYS A 28 4.49 -11.44 -4.29
C LYS A 28 4.40 -9.96 -3.91
N LEU A 29 4.65 -9.66 -2.64
CA LEU A 29 4.68 -8.31 -2.11
C LEU A 29 6.14 -7.85 -1.98
N CYS A 30 6.38 -6.58 -2.32
CA CYS A 30 7.68 -5.95 -2.18
C CYS A 30 7.56 -4.76 -1.23
N VAL A 31 8.46 -4.69 -0.26
CA VAL A 31 8.64 -3.56 0.66
C VAL A 31 10.00 -2.90 0.47
N PHE A 32 10.13 -1.68 0.98
CA PHE A 32 11.32 -0.84 0.83
C PHE A 32 12.43 -1.19 1.83
N ASP A 33 12.14 -1.88 2.94
CA ASP A 33 13.11 -1.96 4.03
C ASP A 33 14.17 -3.04 3.80
N ARG A 34 15.45 -2.61 3.86
CA ARG A 34 16.60 -3.45 3.54
C ARG A 34 16.95 -4.46 4.64
N ASP A 35 16.60 -4.13 5.87
CA ASP A 35 17.18 -4.77 7.06
C ASP A 35 16.15 -5.34 8.04
N VAL A 36 14.84 -5.29 7.74
CA VAL A 36 13.80 -5.54 8.75
C VAL A 36 12.93 -6.79 8.51
N LEU A 37 12.93 -7.37 7.30
CA LEU A 37 12.16 -8.59 7.01
C LEU A 37 12.99 -9.69 6.31
N PRO A 38 13.49 -10.70 7.03
CA PRO A 38 14.08 -11.87 6.40
C PRO A 38 13.00 -12.65 5.64
N GLY A 39 13.20 -12.85 4.33
CA GLY A 39 12.33 -13.66 3.47
C GLY A 39 11.45 -12.89 2.48
N THR A 40 11.32 -11.57 2.61
CA THR A 40 10.65 -10.73 1.59
C THR A 40 11.63 -10.23 0.53
N CYS A 41 11.15 -9.97 -0.69
CA CYS A 41 12.01 -9.52 -1.79
C CYS A 41 12.40 -8.05 -1.58
N VAL A 42 13.53 -7.84 -0.94
CA VAL A 42 14.12 -6.55 -0.59
C VAL A 42 14.81 -5.92 -1.81
N TRP A 43 14.39 -4.71 -2.21
CA TRP A 43 15.05 -3.94 -3.28
C TRP A 43 15.24 -2.48 -2.91
N THR A 44 16.38 -1.90 -3.29
CA THR A 44 16.60 -0.44 -3.28
C THR A 44 15.76 0.16 -4.40
N VAL A 45 14.70 0.89 -4.07
CA VAL A 45 13.73 1.36 -5.07
C VAL A 45 14.09 2.77 -5.58
N THR A 46 14.39 2.86 -6.88
CA THR A 46 14.36 4.08 -7.68
C THR A 46 12.98 4.24 -8.33
N SER A 47 12.62 5.45 -8.77
CA SER A 47 11.39 5.73 -9.52
C SER A 47 11.19 4.76 -10.71
N GLU A 48 12.29 4.39 -11.38
CA GLU A 48 12.32 3.41 -12.48
C GLU A 48 11.83 2.01 -12.06
N LEU A 49 12.12 1.57 -10.83
CA LEU A 49 11.69 0.25 -10.36
C LEU A 49 10.19 0.19 -10.06
N ILE A 50 9.61 1.29 -9.58
CA ILE A 50 8.15 1.40 -9.38
C ILE A 50 7.44 1.38 -10.73
N GLU A 51 7.99 2.12 -11.69
CA GLU A 51 7.45 2.17 -13.04
C GLU A 51 7.52 0.81 -13.76
N MET A 52 8.69 0.17 -13.75
CA MET A 52 8.94 -1.05 -14.52
C MET A 52 8.39 -2.34 -13.88
N ARG A 53 8.31 -2.43 -12.55
CA ARG A 53 8.01 -3.70 -11.86
C ARG A 53 6.67 -3.73 -11.14
N CYS A 54 6.09 -2.58 -10.80
CA CYS A 54 4.95 -2.55 -9.89
C CYS A 54 3.63 -2.27 -10.62
N LYS A 55 2.90 -3.34 -10.95
CA LYS A 55 1.54 -3.22 -11.53
C LYS A 55 0.57 -2.52 -10.58
N ARG A 56 0.70 -2.73 -9.26
CA ARG A 56 -0.11 -2.10 -8.20
C ARG A 56 0.74 -1.68 -7.01
N MET A 57 0.35 -0.59 -6.37
CA MET A 57 0.89 0.00 -5.15
C MET A 57 -0.19 0.05 -4.08
N VAL A 58 0.14 -0.36 -2.87
CA VAL A 58 -0.61 -0.15 -1.64
C VAL A 58 0.01 1.03 -0.91
N ALA A 59 -0.78 2.04 -0.57
CA ALA A 59 -0.33 3.16 0.26
C ALA A 59 -0.96 3.03 1.65
N VAL A 60 -0.16 2.77 2.68
CA VAL A 60 -0.63 2.67 4.07
C VAL A 60 -0.71 4.08 4.63
N ILE A 61 -1.92 4.64 4.64
CA ILE A 61 -2.16 6.03 5.02
C ILE A 61 -2.31 6.12 6.54
N SER A 62 -1.46 6.97 7.13
CA SER A 62 -1.40 7.34 8.53
C SER A 62 -1.09 8.84 8.67
N ASP A 63 -1.24 9.41 9.87
CA ASP A 63 -0.86 10.81 10.10
C ASP A 63 0.64 11.05 9.82
N GLU A 64 1.49 10.07 10.12
CA GLU A 64 2.94 10.08 9.87
C GLU A 64 3.28 9.90 8.39
N TYR A 65 2.49 9.10 7.66
CA TYR A 65 2.61 8.97 6.20
C TYR A 65 2.41 10.32 5.51
N LEU A 66 1.47 11.13 5.99
CA LEU A 66 1.18 12.45 5.43
C LEU A 66 2.29 13.48 5.69
N ASP A 67 3.12 13.29 6.71
CA ASP A 67 4.28 14.15 6.99
C ASP A 67 5.56 13.72 6.27
N SER A 68 5.58 12.51 5.73
CA SER A 68 6.76 11.96 5.07
C SER A 68 6.87 12.47 3.63
N GLU A 69 7.86 13.32 3.37
CA GLU A 69 8.17 13.80 2.00
C GLU A 69 8.46 12.66 1.03
N ALA A 70 9.11 11.59 1.52
CA ALA A 70 9.34 10.40 0.74
C ALA A 70 8.01 9.73 0.33
N CYS A 71 7.08 9.54 1.27
CA CYS A 71 5.78 8.95 0.98
C CYS A 71 4.93 9.82 0.03
N ASP A 72 4.98 11.14 0.20
CA ASP A 72 4.31 12.11 -0.67
C ASP A 72 4.84 12.04 -2.10
N PHE A 73 6.17 12.03 -2.28
CA PHE A 73 6.80 11.87 -3.59
C PHE A 73 6.38 10.56 -4.26
N GLN A 74 6.47 9.43 -3.54
CA GLN A 74 6.12 8.12 -4.07
C GLN A 74 4.64 8.04 -4.47
N THR A 75 3.76 8.61 -3.67
CA THR A 75 2.32 8.69 -3.96
C THR A 75 2.06 9.51 -5.21
N LYS A 76 2.61 10.72 -5.30
CA LYS A 76 2.44 11.61 -6.45
C LYS A 76 3.00 10.99 -7.74
N PHE A 77 4.15 10.33 -7.64
CA PHE A 77 4.74 9.61 -8.76
C PHE A 77 3.86 8.44 -9.21
N ALA A 78 3.35 7.63 -8.28
CA ALA A 78 2.44 6.53 -8.63
C ALA A 78 1.14 7.03 -9.30
N LEU A 79 0.64 8.19 -8.87
CA LEU A 79 -0.51 8.85 -9.48
C LEU A 79 -0.23 9.41 -10.87
N SER A 80 0.95 10.01 -11.09
CA SER A 80 1.34 10.55 -12.40
C SER A 80 1.50 9.45 -13.46
N LEU A 81 1.92 8.26 -13.05
CA LEU A 81 2.00 7.07 -13.91
C LEU A 81 0.62 6.53 -14.36
N CYS A 82 -0.48 7.00 -13.75
CA CYS A 82 -1.84 6.55 -14.06
C CYS A 82 -2.83 7.71 -14.21
N PRO A 83 -2.68 8.58 -15.23
CA PRO A 83 -3.68 9.62 -15.47
C PRO A 83 -5.04 8.98 -15.79
N GLY A 84 -6.08 9.36 -15.04
CA GLY A 84 -7.48 9.04 -15.42
C GLY A 84 -8.15 7.81 -14.77
N ALA A 85 -7.73 7.38 -13.57
CA ALA A 85 -8.42 6.34 -12.75
C ALA A 85 -8.63 4.95 -13.39
N GLN A 86 -8.34 4.76 -14.69
CA GLN A 86 -8.66 3.53 -15.43
C GLN A 86 -7.95 2.28 -14.91
N LYS A 87 -6.76 2.42 -14.30
CA LYS A 87 -5.94 1.25 -13.92
C LYS A 87 -5.93 0.89 -12.43
N LYS A 88 -6.64 1.63 -11.55
CA LYS A 88 -6.71 1.39 -10.08
C LYS A 88 -5.38 0.90 -9.46
N ARG A 89 -4.25 1.47 -9.92
CA ARG A 89 -2.92 0.98 -9.55
C ARG A 89 -2.57 1.35 -8.12
N LEU A 90 -3.18 2.39 -7.56
CA LEU A 90 -2.98 2.81 -6.18
C LEU A 90 -4.18 2.41 -5.30
N ILE A 91 -3.90 1.69 -4.22
CA ILE A 91 -4.90 1.24 -3.23
C ILE A 91 -4.52 1.85 -1.87
N PRO A 92 -5.23 2.90 -1.42
CA PRO A 92 -5.05 3.44 -0.09
C PRO A 92 -5.58 2.47 0.97
N VAL A 93 -4.79 2.22 2.01
CA VAL A 93 -5.15 1.40 3.18
C VAL A 93 -5.12 2.28 4.42
N LEU A 94 -6.21 2.29 5.18
CA LEU A 94 -6.28 2.90 6.51
C LEU A 94 -6.37 1.79 7.55
N TYR A 95 -5.42 1.77 8.48
CA TYR A 95 -5.38 0.75 9.54
C TYR A 95 -5.63 1.28 10.95
N LYS A 96 -5.38 2.57 11.15
CA LYS A 96 -5.66 3.30 12.38
C LYS A 96 -6.46 4.57 12.06
N PRO A 97 -7.26 5.08 13.02
CA PRO A 97 -7.91 6.38 12.88
C PRO A 97 -6.85 7.47 12.66
N MET A 98 -7.15 8.43 11.80
CA MET A 98 -6.29 9.60 11.55
C MET A 98 -6.88 10.83 12.19
N LYS A 99 -6.00 11.72 12.68
CA LYS A 99 -6.39 13.06 13.14
C LYS A 99 -6.41 14.05 11.98
N LYS A 100 -5.54 13.84 10.98
CA LYS A 100 -5.44 14.71 9.81
C LYS A 100 -6.51 14.35 8.77
N PRO A 101 -6.93 15.33 7.93
CA PRO A 101 -7.86 15.06 6.86
C PRO A 101 -7.24 14.14 5.82
N PHE A 102 -8.05 13.21 5.30
CA PHE A 102 -7.61 12.32 4.23
C PHE A 102 -7.24 13.14 2.96
N PRO A 103 -6.08 12.86 2.33
CA PRO A 103 -5.58 13.64 1.20
C PRO A 103 -6.59 13.73 0.05
N SER A 104 -6.86 14.95 -0.42
CA SER A 104 -7.77 15.20 -1.53
C SER A 104 -7.38 14.43 -2.80
N ILE A 105 -6.07 14.30 -3.04
CA ILE A 105 -5.50 13.58 -4.17
C ILE A 105 -5.76 12.07 -4.16
N LEU A 106 -6.21 11.50 -3.03
CA LEU A 106 -6.54 10.08 -2.91
C LEU A 106 -8.06 9.83 -2.82
N ARG A 107 -8.89 10.88 -2.72
CA ARG A 107 -10.34 10.75 -2.49
C ARG A 107 -11.10 10.04 -3.61
N PHE A 108 -10.58 10.06 -4.82
CA PHE A 108 -11.18 9.37 -5.97
C PHE A 108 -10.85 7.87 -6.01
N LEU A 109 -9.97 7.39 -5.12
CA LEU A 109 -9.57 5.99 -5.05
C LEU A 109 -10.45 5.21 -4.09
N THR A 110 -10.60 3.91 -4.35
CA THR A 110 -11.27 3.00 -3.42
C THR A 110 -10.37 2.73 -2.23
N VAL A 111 -10.75 3.26 -1.07
CA VAL A 111 -10.03 3.07 0.19
C VAL A 111 -10.37 1.71 0.82
N CYS A 112 -9.34 1.00 1.27
CA CYS A 112 -9.43 -0.18 2.10
C CYS A 112 -9.29 0.23 3.58
N ASP A 113 -10.42 0.28 4.29
CA ASP A 113 -10.47 0.70 5.69
C ASP A 113 -10.55 -0.52 6.63
N TYR A 114 -9.49 -0.72 7.43
CA TYR A 114 -9.35 -1.77 8.44
C TYR A 114 -9.79 -1.30 9.84
N THR A 115 -10.07 -0.01 10.03
CA THR A 115 -10.54 0.53 11.32
C THR A 115 -11.98 0.15 11.62
N ARG A 116 -12.76 -0.23 10.59
CA ARG A 116 -14.17 -0.58 10.72
C ARG A 116 -14.31 -2.06 11.10
N PRO A 117 -14.93 -2.41 12.24
CA PRO A 117 -15.12 -3.80 12.65
C PRO A 117 -15.84 -4.64 11.61
N CYS A 118 -16.82 -4.06 10.91
CA CYS A 118 -17.61 -4.75 9.89
C CYS A 118 -16.78 -5.20 8.68
N THR A 119 -15.66 -4.53 8.36
CA THR A 119 -14.84 -4.85 7.18
C THR A 119 -13.63 -5.71 7.52
N GLN A 120 -13.26 -5.84 8.80
CA GLN A 120 -12.06 -6.58 9.22
C GLN A 120 -12.09 -8.05 8.81
N SER A 121 -13.22 -8.74 8.94
CA SER A 121 -13.34 -10.19 8.67
C SER A 121 -12.99 -10.59 7.24
N TRP A 122 -13.24 -9.74 6.25
CA TRP A 122 -12.92 -9.97 4.84
C TRP A 122 -11.88 -8.99 4.29
N PHE A 123 -11.25 -8.19 5.15
CA PHE A 123 -10.32 -7.13 4.73
C PHE A 123 -9.17 -7.68 3.91
N TRP A 124 -8.45 -8.67 4.44
CA TRP A 124 -7.29 -9.28 3.80
C TRP A 124 -7.67 -9.96 2.48
N THR A 125 -8.81 -10.67 2.44
CA THR A 125 -9.31 -11.31 1.21
C THR A 125 -9.65 -10.27 0.14
N ARG A 126 -10.27 -9.16 0.54
CA ARG A 126 -10.62 -8.05 -0.36
C ARG A 126 -9.38 -7.34 -0.89
N LEU A 127 -8.41 -7.07 -0.02
CA LEU A 127 -7.13 -6.46 -0.40
C LEU A 127 -6.35 -7.39 -1.32
N ALA A 128 -6.27 -8.69 -1.00
CA ALA A 128 -5.59 -9.67 -1.84
C ALA A 128 -6.23 -9.80 -3.22
N ARG A 129 -7.57 -9.83 -3.29
CA ARG A 129 -8.31 -9.81 -4.56
C ARG A 129 -8.05 -8.52 -5.33
N ALA A 130 -8.03 -7.38 -4.64
CA ALA A 130 -7.69 -6.12 -5.29
C ALA A 130 -6.24 -6.14 -5.80
N LEU A 131 -5.32 -6.85 -5.17
CA LEU A 131 -3.93 -6.92 -5.63
C LEU A 131 -3.70 -7.98 -6.72
N SER A 132 -4.55 -9.00 -6.83
CA SER A 132 -4.43 -10.07 -7.81
C SER A 132 -5.00 -9.73 -9.19
N LEU A 133 -5.88 -8.73 -9.26
CA LEU A 133 -6.46 -8.29 -10.54
C LEU A 133 -5.36 -7.68 -11.45
N PRO A 134 -5.47 -7.85 -12.79
CA PRO A 134 -4.48 -7.35 -13.76
C PRO A 134 -4.21 -5.85 -13.69
#